data_AF-A0AAJ1A9I6-F1
#
_entry.id   AF-A0AAJ1A9I6-F1
#
_cell.length_a   1.000
_cell.length_b   1.000
_cell.length_c   1.000
_cell.angle_alpha   90.00
_cell.angle_beta   90.00
_cell.angle_gamma   90.00
#
_symmetry.space_group_name_H-M   'P 1'
#
loop_
_entity.id
_entity.type
_entity.pdbx_description
1 polymer ?
#
loop_
_entity_poly.entity_id
_entity_poly.type
_entity_poly.pdbx_seq_one_letter_code
_entity_poly.pdbx_strand_id
1 'polypeptide(L)' 'MLARSKIPVWIVKALLSSGIKRVSQLSSMTDDELLALPGIGKRAVELVRSSQSARESGESQLPTNPQSSARR' A
#
# COMPACT_ATOMS: atom_id res chain seq x y z
N MET A 1 -13.65 -3.78 2.16
CA MET A 1 -13.20 -4.97 2.91
C MET A 1 -12.03 -5.59 2.15
N LEU A 2 -10.87 -5.82 2.79
CA LEU A 2 -9.66 -6.39 2.15
C LEU A 2 -9.87 -7.84 1.67
N ALA A 3 -10.91 -8.52 2.16
CA ALA A 3 -11.24 -9.92 1.89
C ALA A 3 -11.63 -10.25 0.43
N ARG A 4 -11.82 -9.25 -0.45
CA ARG A 4 -12.13 -9.47 -1.89
C ARG A 4 -10.97 -9.18 -2.83
N SER A 5 -9.81 -8.77 -2.32
CA SER A 5 -8.62 -8.58 -3.14
C SER A 5 -7.91 -9.92 -3.32
N LYS A 6 -7.29 -10.17 -4.47
CA LYS A 6 -6.44 -11.38 -4.75
C LYS A 6 -5.12 -11.37 -3.94
N ILE A 7 -5.15 -10.81 -2.73
CA ILE A 7 -4.01 -10.59 -1.87
C ILE A 7 -3.88 -11.80 -0.93
N PRO A 8 -2.71 -12.45 -0.88
CA PRO A 8 -2.43 -13.53 0.07
C PRO A 8 -2.71 -13.16 1.54
N VAL A 9 -3.13 -14.15 2.31
CA VAL A 9 -3.46 -13.99 3.75
C VAL A 9 -2.28 -13.44 4.57
N TRP A 10 -1.05 -13.80 4.23
CA TRP A 10 0.14 -13.31 4.95
C TRP A 10 0.34 -11.79 4.78
N ILE A 11 0.03 -11.24 3.59
CA ILE A 11 0.07 -9.79 3.34
C ILE A 11 -1.05 -9.12 4.14
N VAL A 12 -2.26 -9.68 4.11
CA VAL A 12 -3.39 -9.15 4.90
C VAL A 12 -3.04 -9.12 6.38
N LYS A 13 -2.39 -10.17 6.91
CA LYS A 13 -1.92 -10.22 8.30
C LYS A 13 -0.87 -9.14 8.58
N ALA A 14 0.13 -8.98 7.72
CA ALA A 14 1.15 -7.95 7.87
C ALA A 14 0.54 -6.54 7.84
N LEU A 15 -0.36 -6.27 6.90
CA LEU A 15 -1.11 -5.01 6.82
C LEU A 15 -1.94 -4.75 8.09
N LEU A 16 -2.65 -5.76 8.59
CA LEU A 16 -3.44 -5.65 9.82
C LEU A 16 -2.57 -5.40 11.05
N SER A 17 -1.41 -6.07 11.14
CA SER A 17 -0.42 -5.85 12.20
C SER A 17 0.14 -4.44 12.16
N SER A 18 0.32 -3.86 10.96
CA SER A 18 0.71 -2.47 10.75
C SER A 18 -0.43 -1.47 10.93
N GLY A 19 -1.64 -1.92 11.31
CA GLY A 19 -2.80 -1.06 11.53
C GLY A 19 -3.61 -0.70 10.27
N ILE A 20 -3.26 -1.26 9.11
CA ILE A 20 -3.94 -1.01 7.84
C ILE A 20 -5.12 -1.97 7.70
N LYS A 21 -6.32 -1.47 8.04
CA LYS A 21 -7.56 -2.25 8.01
C LYS A 21 -8.43 -2.00 6.77
N ARG A 22 -8.14 -0.95 5.99
CA ARG A 22 -8.97 -0.49 4.87
C ARG A 22 -8.18 -0.39 3.57
N VAL A 23 -8.83 -0.75 2.47
CA VAL A 23 -8.26 -0.69 1.11
C VAL A 23 -7.93 0.75 0.71
N SER A 24 -8.75 1.74 1.09
CA SER A 24 -8.47 3.15 0.80
C SER A 24 -7.14 3.63 1.40
N GLN A 25 -6.82 3.17 2.60
CA GLN A 25 -5.55 3.51 3.26
C GLN A 25 -4.37 2.83 2.55
N LEU A 26 -4.55 1.59 2.10
CA LEU A 26 -3.56 0.87 1.31
C LEU A 26 -3.27 1.57 -0.04
N SER A 27 -4.32 2.11 -0.68
CA SER A 27 -4.21 2.80 -1.97
C SER A 27 -3.57 4.18 -1.88
N SER A 28 -3.68 4.85 -0.72
CA SER A 28 -3.00 6.12 -0.46
C SER A 28 -1.53 5.95 -0.06
N MET A 29 -1.05 4.73 0.21
CA MET A 29 0.36 4.50 0.58
C MET A 29 1.26 4.35 -0.64
N THR A 30 2.47 4.89 -0.53
CA THR A 30 3.53 4.71 -1.53
C THR A 30 4.19 3.33 -1.37
N ASP A 31 4.85 2.86 -2.41
CA ASP A 31 5.62 1.62 -2.37
C ASP A 31 6.69 1.62 -1.27
N ASP A 32 7.37 2.74 -1.03
CA ASP A 32 8.33 2.92 0.08
C ASP A 32 7.66 2.76 1.46
N GLU A 33 6.49 3.38 1.66
CA GLU A 33 5.72 3.27 2.90
C GLU A 33 5.23 1.83 3.13
N LEU A 34 4.85 1.12 2.06
CA LEU A 34 4.56 -0.31 2.15
C LEU A 34 5.82 -1.12 2.50
N LEU A 35 6.96 -0.81 1.89
CA LEU A 35 8.22 -1.53 2.12
C LEU A 35 8.76 -1.32 3.55
N ALA A 36 8.43 -0.19 4.17
CA ALA A 36 8.76 0.10 5.56
C ALA A 36 7.97 -0.75 6.58
N LEU A 37 6.91 -1.44 6.15
CA LEU A 37 6.07 -2.23 7.04
C LEU A 37 6.72 -3.59 7.39
N PRO A 38 6.71 -3.98 8.68
CA PRO A 38 7.24 -5.26 9.10
C PRO A 38 6.44 -6.42 8.48
N GLY A 39 7.13 -7.28 7.74
CA GLY A 39 6.52 -8.42 7.03
C GLY A 39 6.01 -8.10 5.62
N ILE A 40 6.22 -6.87 5.12
CA ILE A 40 5.98 -6.49 3.73
C ILE A 40 7.32 -6.31 3.03
N GLY A 41 7.52 -7.06 1.95
CA GLY A 41 8.69 -6.90 1.07
C GLY A 41 8.27 -6.52 -0.34
N LYS A 42 9.24 -6.38 -1.25
CA LYS A 42 8.99 -6.04 -2.68
C LYS A 42 7.89 -6.91 -3.30
N ARG A 43 7.90 -8.21 -2.99
CA ARG A 43 6.90 -9.14 -3.51
C ARG A 43 5.47 -8.83 -3.05
N ALA A 44 5.31 -8.34 -1.83
CA ALA A 44 4.00 -7.93 -1.33
C ALA A 44 3.53 -6.65 -2.04
N VAL A 45 4.43 -5.68 -2.23
CA VAL A 45 4.13 -4.44 -2.98
C VAL A 45 3.66 -4.76 -4.39
N GLU A 46 4.37 -5.64 -5.11
CA GLU A 46 3.98 -6.08 -6.45
C GLU A 46 2.56 -6.68 -6.46
N LEU A 47 2.27 -7.63 -5.54
CA LEU A 47 0.96 -8.28 -5.47
C LEU A 47 -0.16 -7.31 -5.14
N VAL A 48 0.09 -6.35 -4.23
CA VAL A 48 -0.85 -5.29 -3.88
C VAL A 48 -1.11 -4.38 -5.08
N ARG A 49 -0.06 -3.92 -5.79
CA ARG A 49 -0.17 -3.09 -6.99
C ARG A 49 -0.91 -3.81 -8.12
N SER A 50 -0.56 -5.06 -8.43
CA SER A 50 -1.27 -5.86 -9.43
C SER A 50 -2.75 -6.07 -9.10
N SER A 51 -3.10 -6.13 -7.80
CA SER A 51 -4.49 -6.24 -7.36
C SER A 51 -5.27 -4.93 -7.50
N GLN A 52 -4.59 -3.77 -7.44
CA GLN A 52 -5.16 -2.43 -7.58
C GLN A 52 -5.35 -2.05 -9.05
N SER A 53 -4.35 -2.33 -9.90
CA SER A 53 -4.42 -2.10 -11.35
C SER A 53 -5.58 -2.81 -12.04
N ALA A 54 -6.08 -3.92 -11.48
CA ALA A 54 -7.25 -4.61 -12.00
C ALA A 54 -8.58 -3.83 -11.84
N ARG A 55 -8.59 -2.74 -11.05
CA ARG A 55 -9.77 -1.90 -10.80
C ARG A 55 -9.63 -0.46 -11.31
N GLU A 56 -8.41 -0.03 -11.61
CA GLU A 56 -8.07 1.38 -11.81
C GLU A 56 -7.49 1.60 -13.21
N SER A 57 -8.35 1.47 -14.23
CA SER A 57 -8.18 2.27 -15.45
C SER A 57 -8.63 3.69 -15.12
N GLY A 58 -7.72 4.48 -14.56
CA GLY A 58 -7.92 5.91 -14.31
C GLY A 58 -7.96 6.27 -12.84
N GLU A 59 -6.79 6.47 -12.23
CA GLU A 59 -6.62 7.59 -11.29
C GLU A 59 -5.11 7.89 -11.20
N SER A 60 -4.77 9.13 -11.52
CA SER A 60 -3.42 9.67 -11.58
C SER A 60 -2.72 9.60 -10.21
N GLN A 61 -1.62 8.87 -10.13
CA GLN A 61 -0.69 8.96 -9.00
C GLN A 61 0.06 10.31 -9.06
N LEU A 62 -0.45 11.30 -8.32
CA LEU A 62 0.33 12.45 -7.87
C LEU A 62 1.24 12.02 -6.71
N PRO A 63 2.57 12.24 -6.78
CA PRO A 63 3.42 12.06 -5.61
C PRO A 63 3.29 13.29 -4.70
N THR A 64 2.42 13.24 -3.69
CA THR A 64 2.46 14.24 -2.61
C THR A 64 3.30 13.70 -1.47
N ASN A 65 4.62 13.87 -1.57
CA ASN A 65 5.49 13.75 -0.41
C ASN A 65 5.99 15.14 0.01
N PRO A 66 5.30 15.86 0.92
CA PRO A 66 5.86 17.06 1.52
C PRO A 66 6.67 16.67 2.76
N GLN A 67 7.77 15.93 2.60
CA GLN A 67 8.66 15.66 3.72
C GLN A 67 9.74 16.74 3.82
N SER A 68 9.40 17.74 4.63
CA SER A 68 10.28 18.45 5.57
C SER A 68 11.52 19.14 4.98
N SER A 69 11.33 20.33 4.40
CA SER A 69 12.37 21.36 4.40
C SER A 69 12.24 22.18 5.68
N ALA A 70 12.74 21.63 6.78
CA ALA A 70 13.07 22.35 7.99
C ALA A 70 14.59 22.47 8.06
N ARG A 71 15.17 23.46 7.37
CA ARG A 71 16.48 24.01 7.74
C ARG A 71 16.44 25.53 7.62
N ARG A 72 16.81 26.13 8.74
CA ARG A 72 17.03 27.56 9.01
C ARG A 72 17.96 28.22 8.00
#